data_AF-A0A2I3GIQ5-F1
#
_entry.id   AF-A0A2I3GIQ5-F1
#
_cell.length_a   1.000
_cell.length_b   1.000
_cell.length_c   1.000
_cell.angle_alpha   90.00
_cell.angle_beta   90.00
_cell.angle_gamma   90.00
#
_symmetry.space_group_name_H-M   'P 1'
#
loop_
_entity.id
_entity.type
_entity.pdbx_description
1 polymer ?
#
loop_
_entity_poly.entity_id
_entity_poly.type
_entity_poly.pdbx_seq_one_letter_code
_entity_poly.pdbx_strand_id
1 'polypeptide(L)'
;MSSFEGQMAEYPTISIDRFDRENLRARAYFLSHCHKDHMKGLRAPTLKRRLECSLKVYLYCSPVTKELLLTSPKYRFWKKRIKEEIVVTLLPAGHCPGSVMFLFQGNNGTVLYTGDFRLAQGEAARMELLHSGGRVKDIQSVYLDTTFCDPRFYQIPSREECLSGILELVRSWITRSPYHVVWLNCKAAYGYEYLFTNLSEELGVQVHVNKLDMFRNMPDILHHLTTDRNTQIHACRHPKAEEYFQWSKLPCGITSRNRIPLHIISIKPSTMWFGERSRKTNVIVRTGESSYRACFSFHSSYSEIKDFLSYLCPVNAYPNVIPVGTTMDKVVEILKPLCRSSQSTEPKYKPLGKLKRARTVHRDSGSRSVTQARMRWCHHDSLHPLTPGIKSSCLSLLNSWITGAYRHTQLMI
;
A
#
# COMPACT_ATOMS: atom_id res chain seq x y z
N MET A 1 6.68 15.87 -5.01
CA MET A 1 8.02 15.24 -4.84
C MET A 1 8.18 14.96 -3.37
N SER A 2 8.72 13.80 -2.99
CA SER A 2 9.02 13.48 -1.57
C SER A 2 9.91 14.57 -0.95
N SER A 3 9.51 15.07 0.21
CA SER A 3 10.30 15.89 1.13
C SER A 3 11.09 15.04 2.12
N PHE A 4 10.72 13.76 2.30
CA PHE A 4 11.49 12.82 3.08
C PHE A 4 12.67 12.30 2.25
N GLU A 5 13.89 12.49 2.76
CA GLU A 5 15.16 12.22 2.05
C GLU A 5 15.83 10.90 2.49
N GLY A 6 15.06 10.01 3.11
CA GLY A 6 15.41 8.60 3.30
C GLY A 6 15.73 8.16 4.72
N GLN A 7 16.04 9.08 5.63
CA GLN A 7 16.48 8.77 6.99
C GLN A 7 15.50 9.29 8.02
N MET A 8 15.10 8.41 8.93
CA MET A 8 14.32 8.76 10.12
C MET A 8 15.28 9.20 11.23
N ALA A 9 14.85 10.14 12.07
CA ALA A 9 15.71 10.74 13.10
C ALA A 9 16.14 9.71 14.16
N GLU A 10 15.26 8.78 14.51
CA GLU A 10 15.49 7.74 15.51
C GLU A 10 16.46 6.66 15.00
N TYR A 11 16.48 6.44 13.69
CA TYR A 11 17.24 5.39 13.02
C TYR A 11 17.99 5.92 11.78
N PRO A 12 18.97 6.83 11.96
CA PRO A 12 19.67 7.46 10.83
C PRO A 12 20.59 6.50 10.07
N THR A 13 20.87 5.32 10.64
CA THR A 13 21.72 4.30 10.01
C THR A 13 20.98 3.46 8.98
N ILE A 14 19.66 3.62 8.81
CA ILE A 14 18.88 2.95 7.75
C ILE A 14 18.36 3.98 6.75
N SER A 15 18.13 3.53 5.52
CA SER A 15 17.57 4.37 4.46
C SER A 15 16.35 3.71 3.82
N ILE A 16 15.29 4.48 3.64
CA ILE A 16 14.00 4.02 3.11
C ILE A 16 13.65 4.86 1.87
N ASP A 17 13.35 4.21 0.75
CA ASP A 17 12.87 4.85 -0.50
C ASP A 17 13.78 5.95 -1.11
N ARG A 18 15.00 6.07 -0.58
CA ARG A 18 16.02 6.99 -1.07
C ARG A 18 17.40 6.35 -0.93
N PHE A 19 18.17 6.36 -2.03
CA PHE A 19 19.39 5.57 -2.14
C PHE A 19 20.59 6.38 -2.68
N ASP A 20 20.46 7.69 -2.76
CA ASP A 20 21.50 8.63 -3.15
C ASP A 20 21.96 9.52 -1.97
N ARG A 21 23.05 10.28 -2.18
CA ARG A 21 23.59 11.24 -1.20
C ARG A 21 23.95 10.56 0.13
N GLU A 22 23.53 11.11 1.27
CA GLU A 22 23.82 10.59 2.62
C GLU A 22 23.37 9.12 2.80
N ASN A 23 22.36 8.69 2.06
CA ASN A 23 21.87 7.31 2.09
C ASN A 23 22.93 6.29 1.61
N LEU A 24 23.97 6.73 0.90
CA LEU A 24 25.14 5.90 0.56
C LEU A 24 25.95 5.44 1.80
N ARG A 25 25.59 5.84 3.02
CA ARG A 25 26.19 5.35 4.27
C ARG A 25 25.28 4.41 5.09
N ALA A 26 24.05 4.18 4.65
CA ALA A 26 23.07 3.33 5.34
C ALA A 26 23.50 1.86 5.56
N ARG A 27 23.37 1.32 6.76
CA ARG A 27 23.65 -0.09 7.09
C ARG A 27 22.64 -1.05 6.44
N ALA A 28 21.43 -0.58 6.19
CA ALA A 28 20.34 -1.32 5.56
C ALA A 28 19.49 -0.38 4.69
N TYR A 29 18.92 -0.93 3.62
CA TYR A 29 18.03 -0.23 2.72
C TYR A 29 16.65 -0.86 2.73
N PHE A 30 15.61 -0.03 2.63
CA PHE A 30 14.22 -0.47 2.58
C PHE A 30 13.53 0.15 1.36
N LEU A 31 12.69 -0.64 0.69
CA LEU A 31 11.87 -0.18 -0.44
C LEU A 31 10.40 -0.51 -0.18
N SER A 32 9.58 0.51 0.04
CA SER A 32 8.16 0.35 0.32
C SER A 32 7.39 -0.18 -0.88
N HIS A 33 7.70 0.32 -2.08
CA HIS A 33 7.05 -0.08 -3.33
C HIS A 33 7.85 0.35 -4.58
N CYS A 34 7.44 -0.15 -5.75
CA CYS A 34 8.16 0.05 -7.03
C CYS A 34 7.67 1.25 -7.86
N HIS A 35 7.52 2.44 -7.26
CA HIS A 35 7.35 3.70 -8.02
C HIS A 35 8.66 4.47 -8.14
N LYS A 36 8.81 5.21 -9.25
CA LYS A 36 10.10 5.79 -9.66
C LYS A 36 10.66 6.81 -8.67
N ASP A 37 9.79 7.59 -8.05
CA ASP A 37 10.12 8.63 -7.09
C ASP A 37 10.58 8.08 -5.73
N HIS A 38 10.23 6.84 -5.40
CA HIS A 38 10.71 6.06 -4.25
C HIS A 38 11.94 5.19 -4.58
N MET A 39 12.48 5.28 -5.80
CA MET A 39 13.62 4.48 -6.28
C MET A 39 14.82 5.33 -6.68
N LYS A 40 14.86 6.59 -6.25
CA LYS A 40 15.93 7.54 -6.59
C LYS A 40 17.27 7.06 -6.03
N GLY A 41 18.26 6.88 -6.92
CA GLY A 41 19.57 6.34 -6.57
C GLY A 41 19.67 4.81 -6.57
N LEU A 42 18.56 4.06 -6.62
CA LEU A 42 18.54 2.60 -6.41
C LEU A 42 19.36 1.80 -7.43
N ARG A 43 19.61 2.38 -8.62
CA ARG A 43 20.45 1.80 -9.69
C ARG A 43 21.70 2.63 -10.00
N ALA A 44 22.03 3.61 -9.16
CA ALA A 44 23.14 4.51 -9.41
C ALA A 44 24.49 3.75 -9.37
N PRO A 45 25.47 4.11 -10.23
CA PRO A 45 26.80 3.50 -10.20
C PRO A 45 27.49 3.61 -8.83
N THR A 46 27.30 4.74 -8.13
CA THR A 46 27.84 4.96 -6.78
C THR A 46 27.32 3.95 -5.76
N LEU A 47 26.02 3.63 -5.82
CA LEU A 47 25.42 2.60 -4.97
C LEU A 47 25.92 1.20 -5.31
N LYS A 48 26.08 0.88 -6.60
CA LYS A 48 26.64 -0.42 -7.02
C LYS A 48 28.04 -0.63 -6.47
N ARG A 49 28.93 0.37 -6.64
CA ARG A 49 30.28 0.35 -6.09
C ARG A 49 30.29 0.15 -4.58
N ARG A 50 29.37 0.79 -3.87
CA ARG A 50 29.21 0.59 -2.42
C ARG A 50 28.90 -0.87 -2.06
N LEU A 51 27.95 -1.49 -2.78
CA LEU A 51 27.57 -2.88 -2.54
C LEU A 51 28.73 -3.83 -2.84
N GLU A 52 29.54 -3.55 -3.86
CA GLU A 52 30.76 -4.29 -4.17
C GLU A 52 31.77 -4.24 -3.01
N CYS A 53 31.92 -3.08 -2.36
CA CYS A 53 32.80 -2.91 -1.20
C CYS A 53 32.27 -3.50 0.11
N SER A 54 30.98 -3.88 0.20
CA SER A 54 30.39 -4.39 1.45
C SER A 54 29.37 -5.50 1.20
N LEU A 55 29.69 -6.72 1.66
CA LEU A 55 28.81 -7.88 1.56
C LEU A 55 27.64 -7.86 2.57
N LYS A 56 27.66 -6.94 3.54
CA LYS A 56 26.68 -6.90 4.65
C LYS A 56 25.51 -5.94 4.44
N VAL A 57 25.45 -5.24 3.30
CA VAL A 57 24.38 -4.29 2.98
C VAL A 57 23.30 -4.98 2.15
N TYR A 58 22.07 -4.94 2.67
CA TYR A 58 20.89 -5.58 2.10
C TYR A 58 19.78 -4.57 1.80
N LEU A 59 18.95 -4.93 0.82
CA LEU A 59 17.67 -4.30 0.51
C LEU A 59 16.53 -5.14 1.09
N TYR A 60 15.58 -4.46 1.67
CA TYR A 60 14.47 -5.04 2.40
C TYR A 60 13.14 -4.56 1.81
N CYS A 61 12.28 -5.48 1.42
CA CYS A 61 10.98 -5.18 0.81
C CYS A 61 10.03 -6.39 0.90
N SER A 62 8.77 -6.20 0.51
CA SER A 62 7.82 -7.31 0.41
C SER A 62 8.23 -8.31 -0.69
N PRO A 63 7.80 -9.58 -0.61
CA PRO A 63 8.05 -10.58 -1.65
C PRO A 63 7.57 -10.12 -3.04
N VAL A 64 6.40 -9.48 -3.11
CA VAL A 64 5.86 -8.92 -4.36
C VAL A 64 6.75 -7.80 -4.90
N THR A 65 7.20 -6.88 -4.05
CA THR A 65 8.13 -5.82 -4.47
C THR A 65 9.45 -6.39 -4.98
N LYS A 66 9.98 -7.46 -4.38
CA LYS A 66 11.17 -8.17 -4.87
C LYS A 66 10.96 -8.72 -6.28
N GLU A 67 9.85 -9.41 -6.54
CA GLU A 67 9.53 -9.99 -7.85
C GLU A 67 9.38 -8.89 -8.93
N LEU A 68 8.64 -7.83 -8.63
CA LEU A 68 8.47 -6.68 -9.53
C LEU A 68 9.81 -6.00 -9.84
N LEU A 69 10.65 -5.82 -8.82
CA LEU A 69 11.95 -5.16 -8.95
C LEU A 69 12.91 -5.98 -9.84
N LEU A 70 13.00 -7.30 -9.59
CA LEU A 70 13.94 -8.19 -10.26
C LEU A 70 13.56 -8.54 -11.70
N THR A 71 12.32 -8.27 -12.11
CA THR A 71 11.89 -8.36 -13.50
C THR A 71 12.70 -7.42 -14.40
N SER A 72 13.06 -6.24 -13.91
CA SER A 72 13.91 -5.32 -14.68
C SER A 72 15.39 -5.73 -14.59
N PRO A 73 16.08 -5.94 -15.74
CA PRO A 73 17.51 -6.24 -15.74
C PRO A 73 18.37 -5.18 -15.02
N LYS A 74 17.86 -3.94 -14.94
CA LYS A 74 18.53 -2.81 -14.29
C LYS A 74 18.78 -3.03 -12.80
N TYR A 75 17.96 -3.84 -12.12
CA TYR A 75 18.04 -4.08 -10.67
C TYR A 75 18.51 -5.50 -10.32
N ARG A 76 18.82 -6.35 -11.30
CA ARG A 76 19.18 -7.77 -11.08
C ARG A 76 20.40 -7.97 -10.16
N PHE A 77 21.28 -6.97 -10.06
CA PHE A 77 22.42 -6.98 -9.14
C PHE A 77 22.01 -7.06 -7.65
N TRP A 78 20.77 -6.70 -7.32
CA TRP A 78 20.19 -6.87 -5.99
C TRP A 78 19.79 -8.31 -5.64
N LYS A 79 19.72 -9.24 -6.61
CA LYS A 79 19.16 -10.60 -6.40
C LYS A 79 19.79 -11.34 -5.21
N LYS A 80 21.09 -11.20 -4.98
CA LYS A 80 21.82 -11.84 -3.86
C LYS A 80 21.81 -11.03 -2.55
N ARG A 81 21.17 -9.87 -2.56
CA ARG A 81 21.21 -8.84 -1.51
C ARG A 81 19.84 -8.36 -1.08
N ILE A 82 18.76 -8.99 -1.55
CA ILE A 82 17.41 -8.77 -1.04
C ILE A 82 17.15 -9.79 0.07
N LYS A 83 16.76 -9.31 1.24
CA LYS A 83 16.34 -10.16 2.36
C LYS A 83 14.85 -9.95 2.63
N GLU A 84 14.17 -11.06 2.89
CA GLU A 84 12.75 -11.09 3.28
C GLU A 84 12.59 -11.22 4.80
N GLU A 85 13.58 -11.80 5.48
CA GLU A 85 13.60 -11.95 6.94
C GLU A 85 14.13 -10.66 7.60
N ILE A 86 13.23 -9.96 8.28
CA ILE A 86 13.55 -8.74 9.03
C ILE A 86 12.74 -8.71 10.32
N VAL A 87 13.31 -8.02 11.28
CA VAL A 87 12.72 -7.66 12.58
C VAL A 87 11.89 -6.37 12.47
N VAL A 88 11.52 -6.03 11.24
CA VAL A 88 10.68 -4.90 10.89
C VAL A 88 9.36 -5.49 10.44
N THR A 89 8.28 -5.01 11.02
CA THR A 89 6.95 -5.48 10.65
C THR A 89 6.49 -4.78 9.38
N LEU A 90 6.12 -5.55 8.37
CA LEU A 90 5.51 -5.05 7.14
C LEU A 90 4.00 -5.01 7.31
N LEU A 91 3.39 -3.85 7.05
CA LEU A 91 1.94 -3.66 7.07
C LEU A 91 1.45 -3.30 5.66
N PRO A 92 0.26 -3.76 5.23
CA PRO A 92 -0.31 -3.36 3.95
C PRO A 92 -0.48 -1.83 3.85
N ALA A 93 0.07 -1.22 2.79
CA ALA A 93 -0.15 0.21 2.51
C ALA A 93 -1.34 0.46 1.56
N GLY A 94 -1.78 -0.57 0.83
CA GLY A 94 -2.89 -0.50 -0.12
C GLY A 94 -2.61 0.33 -1.38
N HIS A 95 -1.42 0.89 -1.56
CA HIS A 95 -1.14 1.84 -2.63
C HIS A 95 -0.99 1.19 -4.03
N CYS A 96 -0.19 0.13 -4.13
CA CYS A 96 0.01 -0.67 -5.34
C CYS A 96 0.48 -2.11 -5.00
N PRO A 97 0.59 -3.06 -5.95
CA PRO A 97 1.09 -4.39 -5.62
C PRO A 97 2.45 -4.37 -4.93
N GLY A 98 2.52 -5.05 -3.78
CA GLY A 98 3.72 -5.12 -2.95
C GLY A 98 3.96 -3.91 -2.04
N SER A 99 3.10 -2.88 -2.07
CA SER A 99 3.24 -1.70 -1.22
C SER A 99 3.04 -2.01 0.26
N VAL A 100 4.00 -1.57 1.07
CA VAL A 100 4.04 -1.82 2.51
C VAL A 100 4.45 -0.59 3.31
N MET A 101 3.88 -0.46 4.51
CA MET A 101 4.41 0.38 5.58
C MET A 101 5.43 -0.42 6.39
N PHE A 102 6.45 0.23 6.93
CA PHE A 102 7.47 -0.37 7.78
C PHE A 102 7.29 0.10 9.23
N LEU A 103 7.00 -0.82 10.13
CA LEU A 103 6.97 -0.58 11.58
C LEU A 103 8.29 -1.07 12.19
N PHE A 104 9.11 -0.10 12.62
CA PHE A 104 10.40 -0.33 13.26
C PHE A 104 10.25 -0.29 14.77
N GLN A 105 10.85 -1.27 15.46
CA GLN A 105 10.90 -1.34 16.91
C GLN A 105 12.35 -1.56 17.35
N GLY A 106 12.83 -0.72 18.25
CA GLY A 106 14.20 -0.77 18.74
C GLY A 106 14.41 0.14 19.95
N ASN A 107 15.67 0.30 20.35
CA ASN A 107 16.02 1.00 21.59
C ASN A 107 15.74 2.52 21.55
N ASN A 108 15.54 3.09 20.35
CA ASN A 108 15.19 4.50 20.13
C ASN A 108 13.69 4.70 19.88
N GLY A 109 12.85 3.76 20.32
CA GLY A 109 11.39 3.86 20.23
C GLY A 109 10.79 3.20 18.98
N THR A 110 9.46 3.16 18.93
CA THR A 110 8.72 2.59 17.79
C THR A 110 8.46 3.67 16.74
N VAL A 111 8.78 3.40 15.48
CA VAL A 111 8.60 4.36 14.37
C VAL A 111 7.87 3.68 13.22
N LEU A 112 6.90 4.38 12.63
CA LEU A 112 6.17 3.92 11.45
C LEU A 112 6.51 4.79 10.24
N TYR A 113 7.00 4.16 9.18
CA TYR A 113 7.12 4.78 7.86
C TYR A 113 6.04 4.21 6.94
N THR A 114 5.17 5.06 6.37
CA THR A 114 4.02 4.57 5.60
C THR A 114 4.34 4.22 4.15
N GLY A 115 5.45 4.72 3.60
CA GLY A 115 5.58 4.85 2.14
C GLY A 115 4.42 5.69 1.60
N ASP A 116 3.96 5.39 0.40
CA ASP A 116 2.67 5.86 -0.10
C ASP A 116 1.58 4.90 0.37
N PHE A 117 0.45 5.43 0.85
CA PHE A 117 -0.62 4.59 1.38
C PHE A 117 -2.01 5.14 1.06
N ARG A 118 -2.96 4.20 0.98
CA ARG A 118 -4.39 4.52 0.98
C ARG A 118 -5.14 3.51 1.83
N LEU A 119 -5.53 3.94 3.02
CA LEU A 119 -6.31 3.14 3.97
C LEU A 119 -7.68 3.80 4.18
N ALA A 120 -8.73 2.99 4.08
CA ALA A 120 -10.06 3.44 4.44
C ALA A 120 -10.17 3.60 5.97
N GLN A 121 -11.19 4.33 6.41
CA GLN A 121 -11.43 4.55 7.83
C GLN A 121 -11.58 3.22 8.58
N GLY A 122 -10.93 3.12 9.74
CA GLY A 122 -10.94 1.91 10.57
C GLY A 122 -10.06 0.75 10.08
N GLU A 123 -9.40 0.84 8.91
CA GLU A 123 -8.51 -0.23 8.46
C GLU A 123 -7.28 -0.41 9.35
N ALA A 124 -6.72 0.70 9.85
CA ALA A 124 -5.59 0.66 10.78
C ALA A 124 -5.94 -0.08 12.08
N ALA A 125 -7.17 0.06 12.58
CA ALA A 125 -7.64 -0.64 13.77
C ALA A 125 -7.70 -2.16 13.60
N ARG A 126 -7.79 -2.65 12.35
CA ARG A 126 -7.78 -4.08 12.04
C ARG A 126 -6.37 -4.66 11.89
N MET A 127 -5.33 -3.82 11.88
CA MET A 127 -3.95 -4.30 11.76
C MET A 127 -3.44 -4.77 13.12
N GLU A 128 -3.59 -6.05 13.44
CA GLU A 128 -3.20 -6.61 14.74
C GLU A 128 -1.76 -6.25 15.16
N LEU A 129 -0.83 -6.21 14.22
CA LEU A 129 0.57 -5.91 14.49
C LEU A 129 0.86 -4.43 14.82
N LEU A 130 -0.12 -3.53 14.64
CA LEU A 130 -0.08 -2.17 15.20
C LEU A 130 -0.44 -2.13 16.69
N HIS A 131 -0.90 -3.24 17.26
CA HIS A 131 -1.41 -3.31 18.62
C HIS A 131 -0.49 -4.10 19.56
N SER A 132 -0.59 -3.81 20.85
CA SER A 132 0.01 -4.56 21.95
C SER A 132 -0.95 -4.48 23.14
N GLY A 133 -1.35 -5.63 23.69
CA GLY A 133 -2.28 -5.68 24.84
C GLY A 133 -3.65 -5.02 24.58
N GLY A 134 -4.16 -5.12 23.35
CA GLY A 134 -5.46 -4.54 22.97
C GLY A 134 -5.47 -3.02 22.78
N ARG A 135 -4.30 -2.37 22.75
CA ARG A 135 -4.13 -0.94 22.47
C ARG A 135 -3.13 -0.74 21.34
N VAL A 136 -3.22 0.39 20.65
CA VAL A 136 -2.20 0.78 19.67
C VAL A 136 -0.84 0.87 20.36
N LYS A 137 0.22 0.38 19.69
CA LYS A 137 1.59 0.45 20.18
C LYS A 137 1.98 1.90 20.46
N ASP A 138 2.88 2.07 21.41
CA ASP A 138 3.46 3.38 21.68
C ASP A 138 4.40 3.79 20.54
N ILE A 139 3.91 4.66 19.64
CA ILE A 139 4.63 5.13 18.46
C ILE A 139 5.25 6.51 18.75
N GLN A 140 6.58 6.58 18.66
CA GLN A 140 7.34 7.80 18.79
C GLN A 140 7.09 8.72 17.60
N SER A 141 7.29 8.21 16.38
CA SER A 141 7.20 9.03 15.17
C SER A 141 6.51 8.30 14.04
N VAL A 142 5.71 9.05 13.27
CA VAL A 142 5.11 8.58 12.02
C VAL A 142 5.62 9.44 10.87
N TYR A 143 6.27 8.81 9.89
CA TYR A 143 6.68 9.40 8.62
C TYR A 143 5.65 9.02 7.56
N LEU A 144 4.66 9.88 7.32
CA LEU A 144 3.45 9.55 6.57
C LEU A 144 3.32 10.20 5.19
N ASP A 145 2.68 9.49 4.28
CA ASP A 145 2.16 10.03 3.03
C ASP A 145 1.18 11.17 3.31
N THR A 146 1.53 12.34 2.81
CA THR A 146 0.77 13.57 2.98
C THR A 146 0.33 14.14 1.63
N THR A 147 0.29 13.32 0.57
CA THR A 147 -0.04 13.75 -0.81
C THR A 147 -1.31 14.60 -0.89
N PHE A 148 -2.37 14.21 -0.16
CA PHE A 148 -3.63 14.96 -0.07
C PHE A 148 -3.89 15.52 1.33
N CYS A 149 -2.84 15.86 2.09
CA CYS A 149 -2.96 16.48 3.40
C CYS A 149 -3.28 17.99 3.31
N ASP A 150 -4.44 18.32 2.75
CA ASP A 150 -5.01 19.67 2.68
C ASP A 150 -6.54 19.55 2.79
N PRO A 151 -7.23 20.38 3.61
CA PRO A 151 -8.68 20.30 3.80
C PRO A 151 -9.52 20.35 2.53
N ARG A 152 -8.98 20.89 1.42
CA ARG A 152 -9.67 20.84 0.11
C ARG A 152 -9.94 19.41 -0.36
N PHE A 153 -9.09 18.46 0.01
CA PHE A 153 -9.17 17.04 -0.37
C PHE A 153 -9.86 16.21 0.72
N TYR A 154 -10.88 16.79 1.39
CA TYR A 154 -11.50 16.23 2.59
C TYR A 154 -11.91 14.77 2.42
N GLN A 155 -12.67 14.48 1.38
CA GLN A 155 -13.13 13.13 1.05
C GLN A 155 -12.77 12.77 -0.39
N ILE A 156 -12.36 11.53 -0.57
CA ILE A 156 -12.22 10.86 -1.87
C ILE A 156 -13.15 9.64 -1.82
N PRO A 157 -13.96 9.38 -2.87
CA PRO A 157 -14.78 8.16 -2.96
C PRO A 157 -13.97 6.90 -2.68
N SER A 158 -14.57 5.96 -1.95
CA SER A 158 -13.96 4.67 -1.60
C SER A 158 -13.50 3.87 -2.82
N ARG A 159 -12.66 2.86 -2.62
CA ARG A 159 -12.20 2.00 -3.72
C ARG A 159 -13.37 1.31 -4.40
N GLU A 160 -14.34 0.89 -3.59
CA GLU A 160 -15.55 0.19 -3.99
C GLU A 160 -16.45 1.11 -4.82
N GLU A 161 -16.68 2.35 -4.37
CA GLU A 161 -17.43 3.36 -5.15
C GLU A 161 -16.74 3.68 -6.49
N CYS A 162 -15.42 3.86 -6.48
CA CYS A 162 -14.63 4.11 -7.70
C CYS A 162 -14.73 2.93 -8.68
N LEU A 163 -14.54 1.71 -8.18
CA LEU A 163 -14.55 0.49 -8.96
C LEU A 163 -15.93 0.23 -9.57
N SER A 164 -16.99 0.36 -8.77
CA SER A 164 -18.38 0.16 -9.23
C SER A 164 -18.73 1.11 -10.36
N GLY A 165 -18.41 2.40 -10.23
CA GLY A 165 -18.68 3.36 -11.30
C GLY A 165 -17.92 3.07 -12.61
N ILE A 166 -16.65 2.64 -12.52
CA ILE A 166 -15.87 2.25 -13.70
C ILE A 166 -16.44 0.98 -14.32
N LEU A 167 -16.76 -0.03 -13.50
CA LEU A 167 -17.32 -1.30 -13.94
C LEU A 167 -18.63 -1.09 -14.72
N GLU A 168 -19.55 -0.30 -14.18
CA GLU A 168 -20.84 -0.03 -14.83
C GLU A 168 -20.67 0.73 -16.14
N LEU A 169 -19.75 1.71 -16.19
CA LEU A 169 -19.43 2.41 -17.45
C LEU A 169 -18.86 1.45 -18.49
N VAL A 170 -17.88 0.62 -18.12
CA VAL A 170 -17.26 -0.36 -19.04
C VAL A 170 -18.31 -1.36 -19.53
N ARG A 171 -19.08 -1.96 -18.60
CA ARG A 171 -20.16 -2.91 -18.89
C ARG A 171 -21.19 -2.33 -19.86
N SER A 172 -21.64 -1.11 -19.62
CA SER A 172 -22.63 -0.44 -20.48
C SER A 172 -22.14 -0.16 -21.91
N TRP A 173 -20.81 -0.15 -22.11
CA TRP A 173 -20.20 0.09 -23.41
C TRP A 173 -19.89 -1.20 -24.16
N ILE A 174 -19.16 -2.13 -23.54
CA ILE A 174 -18.64 -3.32 -24.23
C ILE A 174 -19.74 -4.34 -24.55
N THR A 175 -20.87 -4.32 -23.83
CA THR A 175 -22.00 -5.23 -24.08
C THR A 175 -22.84 -4.84 -25.30
N ARG A 176 -22.63 -3.64 -25.87
CA ARG A 176 -23.37 -3.18 -27.05
C ARG A 176 -23.05 -3.98 -28.30
N SER A 177 -21.77 -4.31 -28.52
CA SER A 177 -21.34 -5.23 -29.57
C SER A 177 -19.86 -5.62 -29.36
N PRO A 178 -19.37 -6.68 -30.03
CA PRO A 178 -17.95 -7.05 -30.01
C PRO A 178 -16.98 -5.99 -30.55
N TYR A 179 -17.49 -4.92 -31.16
CA TYR A 179 -16.72 -3.81 -31.72
C TYR A 179 -16.66 -2.60 -30.79
N HIS A 180 -17.38 -2.62 -29.66
CA HIS A 180 -17.30 -1.59 -28.63
C HIS A 180 -16.16 -1.92 -27.67
N VAL A 181 -15.20 -1.01 -27.57
CA VAL A 181 -13.97 -1.21 -26.80
C VAL A 181 -13.69 -0.03 -25.88
N VAL A 182 -13.02 -0.30 -24.78
CA VAL A 182 -12.62 0.69 -23.78
C VAL A 182 -11.12 0.81 -23.74
N TRP A 183 -10.65 2.06 -23.70
CA TRP A 183 -9.28 2.38 -23.36
C TRP A 183 -9.18 2.98 -21.96
N LEU A 184 -8.57 2.23 -21.04
CA LEU A 184 -8.18 2.69 -19.71
C LEU A 184 -6.85 3.45 -19.81
N ASN A 185 -6.93 4.78 -19.88
CA ASN A 185 -5.78 5.68 -19.95
C ASN A 185 -5.11 5.85 -18.57
N CYS A 186 -4.33 4.82 -18.19
CA CYS A 186 -3.62 4.71 -16.92
C CYS A 186 -2.29 5.48 -16.94
N LYS A 187 -1.99 6.26 -15.89
CA LYS A 187 -0.78 7.13 -15.78
C LYS A 187 0.37 6.52 -14.97
N ALA A 188 0.10 5.86 -13.86
CA ALA A 188 1.10 5.12 -13.10
C ALA A 188 1.50 3.80 -13.80
N ALA A 189 2.69 3.28 -13.46
CA ALA A 189 3.15 1.98 -13.97
C ALA A 189 2.52 0.80 -13.20
N TYR A 190 2.33 0.96 -11.89
CA TYR A 190 1.70 -0.01 -10.99
C TYR A 190 0.59 0.64 -10.18
N GLY A 191 -0.35 -0.18 -9.74
CA GLY A 191 -1.44 0.11 -8.81
C GLY A 191 -2.84 0.18 -9.45
N TYR A 192 -2.95 -0.09 -10.76
CA TYR A 192 -4.25 -0.27 -11.44
C TYR A 192 -4.64 -1.75 -11.56
N GLU A 193 -3.77 -2.67 -11.15
CA GLU A 193 -3.98 -4.10 -11.34
C GLU A 193 -5.28 -4.55 -10.65
N TYR A 194 -5.62 -4.01 -9.48
CA TYR A 194 -6.89 -4.35 -8.82
C TYR A 194 -8.11 -3.93 -9.65
N LEU A 195 -8.03 -2.83 -10.40
CA LEU A 195 -9.09 -2.43 -11.33
C LEU A 195 -9.16 -3.42 -12.49
N PHE A 196 -8.00 -3.84 -13.02
CA PHE A 196 -7.96 -4.79 -14.14
C PHE A 196 -8.52 -6.16 -13.75
N THR A 197 -8.13 -6.69 -12.58
CA THR A 197 -8.61 -7.99 -12.11
C THR A 197 -10.11 -7.96 -11.87
N ASN A 198 -10.64 -6.91 -11.23
CA ASN A 198 -12.09 -6.80 -11.00
C ASN A 198 -12.89 -6.64 -12.29
N LEU A 199 -12.44 -5.79 -13.22
CA LEU A 199 -13.11 -5.68 -14.54
C LEU A 199 -13.08 -7.00 -15.30
N SER A 200 -11.97 -7.73 -15.21
CA SER A 200 -11.79 -8.98 -15.93
C SER A 200 -12.66 -10.10 -15.35
N GLU A 201 -12.67 -10.23 -14.02
CA GLU A 201 -13.51 -11.20 -13.31
C GLU A 201 -15.00 -10.96 -13.59
N GLU A 202 -15.47 -9.72 -13.44
CA GLU A 202 -16.89 -9.35 -13.56
C GLU A 202 -17.43 -9.38 -14.99
N LEU A 203 -16.56 -9.26 -16.00
CA LEU A 203 -16.96 -9.16 -17.41
C LEU A 203 -16.49 -10.34 -18.25
N GLY A 204 -15.67 -11.24 -17.70
CA GLY A 204 -15.10 -12.38 -18.43
C GLY A 204 -14.16 -11.96 -19.56
N VAL A 205 -13.50 -10.79 -19.45
CA VAL A 205 -12.65 -10.22 -20.51
C VAL A 205 -11.25 -9.94 -19.97
N GLN A 206 -10.21 -10.41 -20.67
CA GLN A 206 -8.84 -10.06 -20.31
C GLN A 206 -8.48 -8.62 -20.72
N VAL A 207 -7.69 -7.94 -19.90
CA VAL A 207 -7.24 -6.57 -20.16
C VAL A 207 -5.93 -6.56 -20.96
N HIS A 208 -5.93 -5.89 -22.12
CA HIS A 208 -4.74 -5.77 -22.94
C HIS A 208 -3.71 -4.78 -22.34
N VAL A 209 -2.50 -5.26 -22.08
CA VAL A 209 -1.36 -4.49 -21.57
C VAL A 209 -0.14 -4.67 -22.47
N ASN A 210 0.80 -3.71 -22.48
CA ASN A 210 2.00 -3.83 -23.31
C ASN A 210 2.92 -4.99 -22.89
N LYS A 211 2.96 -5.28 -21.59
CA LYS A 211 3.85 -6.24 -20.95
C LYS A 211 3.17 -6.81 -19.70
N LEU A 212 3.36 -8.10 -19.47
CA LEU A 212 2.80 -8.85 -18.32
C LEU A 212 3.85 -9.73 -17.62
N ASP A 213 5.10 -9.69 -18.07
CA ASP A 213 6.20 -10.52 -17.59
C ASP A 213 6.53 -10.27 -16.11
N MET A 214 6.26 -9.07 -15.61
CA MET A 214 6.40 -8.71 -14.20
C MET A 214 5.43 -9.45 -13.28
N PHE A 215 4.33 -9.99 -13.80
CA PHE A 215 3.32 -10.72 -13.04
C PHE A 215 3.44 -12.24 -13.22
N ARG A 216 4.54 -12.74 -13.82
CA ARG A 216 4.71 -14.17 -14.14
C ARG A 216 4.51 -15.10 -12.94
N ASN A 217 4.92 -14.65 -11.76
CA ASN A 217 4.80 -15.38 -10.50
C ASN A 217 3.60 -14.92 -9.63
N MET A 218 2.64 -14.20 -10.24
CA MET A 218 1.46 -13.64 -9.58
C MET A 218 0.20 -14.06 -10.35
N PRO A 219 -0.22 -15.33 -10.25
CA PRO A 219 -1.32 -15.88 -11.05
C PRO A 219 -2.62 -15.08 -10.87
N ASP A 220 -2.91 -14.62 -9.66
CA ASP A 220 -4.06 -13.78 -9.30
C ASP A 220 -4.16 -12.47 -10.11
N ILE A 221 -3.05 -11.99 -10.70
CA ILE A 221 -3.03 -10.84 -11.59
C ILE A 221 -2.91 -11.31 -13.05
N LEU A 222 -2.00 -12.25 -13.29
CA LEU A 222 -1.57 -12.65 -14.63
C LEU A 222 -2.72 -13.13 -15.52
N HIS A 223 -3.64 -13.94 -14.99
CA HIS A 223 -4.70 -14.55 -15.79
C HIS A 223 -5.75 -13.55 -16.30
N HIS A 224 -5.84 -12.36 -15.68
CA HIS A 224 -6.72 -11.27 -16.11
C HIS A 224 -6.11 -10.38 -17.20
N LEU A 225 -4.84 -10.59 -17.54
CA LEU A 225 -4.09 -9.74 -18.47
C LEU A 225 -3.76 -10.50 -19.76
N THR A 226 -3.65 -9.76 -20.85
CA THR A 226 -3.21 -10.32 -22.14
C THR A 226 -2.34 -9.33 -22.91
N THR A 227 -1.45 -9.86 -23.76
CA THR A 227 -0.75 -9.08 -24.79
C THR A 227 -1.44 -9.16 -26.15
N ASP A 228 -2.51 -9.95 -26.28
CA ASP A 228 -3.33 -9.96 -27.48
C ASP A 228 -4.14 -8.66 -27.59
N ARG A 229 -4.14 -8.07 -28.78
CA ARG A 229 -4.89 -6.86 -29.10
C ARG A 229 -6.36 -7.16 -29.38
N ASN A 230 -6.76 -8.42 -29.55
CA ASN A 230 -8.13 -8.83 -29.85
C ASN A 230 -8.98 -8.98 -28.58
N THR A 231 -9.08 -7.92 -27.79
CA THR A 231 -9.93 -7.83 -26.60
C THR A 231 -10.73 -6.52 -26.61
N GLN A 232 -11.75 -6.40 -25.76
CA GLN A 232 -12.55 -5.18 -25.65
C GLN A 232 -12.02 -4.19 -24.60
N ILE A 233 -11.15 -4.61 -23.68
CA ILE A 233 -10.63 -3.74 -22.62
C ILE A 233 -9.12 -3.57 -22.80
N HIS A 234 -8.66 -2.34 -22.97
CA HIS A 234 -7.25 -2.02 -23.18
C HIS A 234 -6.72 -1.07 -22.12
N ALA A 235 -5.58 -1.42 -21.51
CA ALA A 235 -4.76 -0.54 -20.68
C ALA A 235 -3.36 -0.30 -21.28
N CYS A 236 -3.19 -0.60 -22.58
CA CYS A 236 -1.95 -0.35 -23.28
C CYS A 236 -1.60 1.13 -23.38
N ARG A 237 -0.31 1.41 -23.42
CA ARG A 237 0.30 2.72 -23.29
C ARG A 237 1.21 2.98 -24.48
N HIS A 238 1.25 4.23 -24.93
CA HIS A 238 2.19 4.72 -25.92
C HIS A 238 2.66 6.13 -25.49
N PRO A 239 3.93 6.52 -25.69
CA PRO A 239 4.40 7.86 -25.32
C PRO A 239 3.57 9.02 -25.89
N LYS A 240 2.96 8.80 -27.07
CA LYS A 240 2.04 9.73 -27.76
C LYS A 240 0.56 9.32 -27.67
N ALA A 241 0.17 8.53 -26.67
CA ALA A 241 -1.17 7.93 -26.62
C ALA A 241 -2.33 8.95 -26.65
N GLU A 242 -2.14 10.13 -26.05
CA GLU A 242 -3.17 11.19 -26.07
C GLU A 242 -3.36 11.77 -27.48
N GLU A 243 -2.31 11.82 -28.31
CA GLU A 243 -2.41 12.20 -29.73
C GLU A 243 -3.17 11.13 -30.53
N TYR A 244 -2.88 9.83 -30.32
CA TYR A 244 -3.57 8.74 -31.03
C TYR A 244 -5.08 8.70 -30.77
N PHE A 245 -5.50 9.04 -29.54
CA PHE A 245 -6.91 9.01 -29.19
C PHE A 245 -7.71 10.14 -29.84
N GLN A 246 -7.10 11.30 -30.12
CA GLN A 246 -7.74 12.35 -30.94
C GLN A 246 -8.18 11.80 -32.31
N TRP A 247 -7.48 10.79 -32.82
CA TRP A 247 -7.80 10.11 -34.08
C TRP A 247 -8.66 8.86 -33.92
N SER A 248 -9.30 8.67 -32.75
CA SER A 248 -10.05 7.44 -32.42
C SER A 248 -9.20 6.17 -32.60
N LYS A 249 -7.94 6.18 -32.12
CA LYS A 249 -7.03 5.03 -32.19
C LYS A 249 -6.60 4.58 -30.80
N LEU A 250 -6.58 3.27 -30.60
CA LEU A 250 -5.96 2.67 -29.43
C LEU A 250 -4.43 2.78 -29.50
N PRO A 251 -3.73 2.91 -28.37
CA PRO A 251 -2.26 3.02 -28.36
C PRO A 251 -1.51 1.85 -29.00
N CYS A 252 -2.14 0.67 -29.13
CA CYS A 252 -1.57 -0.51 -29.77
C CYS A 252 -1.83 -0.61 -31.29
N GLY A 253 -2.48 0.41 -31.85
CA GLY A 253 -2.69 0.56 -33.29
C GLY A 253 -3.88 -0.21 -33.87
N ILE A 254 -4.62 -1.00 -33.08
CA ILE A 254 -5.84 -1.65 -33.57
C ILE A 254 -6.96 -0.61 -33.75
N THR A 255 -7.63 -0.65 -34.90
CA THR A 255 -8.68 0.31 -35.28
C THR A 255 -9.94 -0.36 -35.81
N SER A 256 -9.86 -1.62 -36.23
CA SER A 256 -11.00 -2.39 -36.77
C SER A 256 -10.82 -3.88 -36.51
N ARG A 257 -11.93 -4.62 -36.53
CA ARG A 257 -11.96 -6.09 -36.52
C ARG A 257 -12.89 -6.56 -37.62
N ASN A 258 -12.47 -7.51 -38.46
CA ASN A 258 -13.23 -7.96 -39.63
C ASN A 258 -13.68 -6.79 -40.54
N ARG A 259 -12.81 -5.78 -40.71
CA ARG A 259 -13.08 -4.52 -41.45
C ARG A 259 -14.18 -3.62 -40.86
N ILE A 260 -14.72 -3.95 -39.68
CA ILE A 260 -15.67 -3.10 -38.95
C ILE A 260 -14.88 -2.22 -37.97
N PRO A 261 -14.99 -0.88 -38.06
CA PRO A 261 -14.33 0.05 -37.14
C PRO A 261 -14.69 -0.21 -35.68
N LEU A 262 -13.73 -0.01 -34.78
CA LEU A 262 -13.99 -0.10 -33.34
C LEU A 262 -14.62 1.19 -32.81
N HIS A 263 -15.62 1.04 -31.93
CA HIS A 263 -16.23 2.14 -31.19
C HIS A 263 -15.53 2.29 -29.84
N ILE A 264 -14.65 3.28 -29.73
CA ILE A 264 -13.75 3.42 -28.59
C ILE A 264 -14.23 4.53 -27.66
N ILE A 265 -14.33 4.24 -26.36
CA ILE A 265 -14.32 5.28 -25.33
C ILE A 265 -13.00 5.28 -24.56
N SER A 266 -12.54 6.45 -24.16
CA SER A 266 -11.43 6.59 -23.21
C SER A 266 -11.97 6.83 -21.80
N ILE A 267 -11.39 6.11 -20.84
CA ILE A 267 -11.62 6.33 -19.41
C ILE A 267 -10.26 6.66 -18.81
N LYS A 268 -10.16 7.81 -18.16
CA LYS A 268 -8.95 8.26 -17.47
C LYS A 268 -9.18 8.17 -15.95
N PRO A 269 -8.70 7.11 -15.28
CA PRO A 269 -8.67 7.06 -13.81
C PRO A 269 -7.86 8.24 -13.27
N SER A 270 -8.48 9.07 -12.44
CA SER A 270 -7.87 10.27 -11.88
C SER A 270 -8.48 10.60 -10.52
N THR A 271 -7.70 11.21 -9.63
CA THR A 271 -8.23 11.65 -8.35
C THR A 271 -9.32 12.69 -8.55
N MET A 272 -10.46 12.45 -7.92
CA MET A 272 -11.54 13.41 -7.72
C MET A 272 -11.82 13.47 -6.21
N TRP A 273 -12.20 14.64 -5.72
CA TRP A 273 -12.35 14.87 -4.29
C TRP A 273 -13.52 15.82 -4.02
N PHE A 274 -14.00 15.77 -2.78
CA PHE A 274 -15.07 16.61 -2.27
C PHE A 274 -14.60 17.31 -1.00
N GLY A 275 -14.90 18.61 -0.89
CA GLY A 275 -14.65 19.36 0.34
C GLY A 275 -15.63 18.96 1.45
N GLU A 276 -15.33 19.32 2.69
CA GLU A 276 -16.09 18.91 3.88
C GLU A 276 -17.59 19.21 3.81
N ARG A 277 -17.96 20.35 3.21
CA ARG A 277 -19.36 20.80 3.07
C ARG A 277 -19.99 20.42 1.72
N SER A 278 -19.28 19.71 0.85
CA SER A 278 -19.73 19.36 -0.49
C SER A 278 -20.35 17.96 -0.52
N ARG A 279 -21.48 17.82 -1.23
CA ARG A 279 -22.06 16.49 -1.49
C ARG A 279 -21.20 15.73 -2.50
N LYS A 280 -21.07 14.41 -2.32
CA LYS A 280 -20.48 13.52 -3.32
C LYS A 280 -21.25 13.65 -4.64
N THR A 281 -20.52 13.86 -5.73
CA THR A 281 -21.07 13.78 -7.10
C THR A 281 -20.72 12.44 -7.73
N ASN A 282 -21.16 12.23 -8.97
CA ASN A 282 -20.88 11.01 -9.72
C ASN A 282 -19.35 10.79 -9.86
N VAL A 283 -18.91 9.55 -9.61
CA VAL A 283 -17.50 9.14 -9.78
C VAL A 283 -17.08 9.12 -11.25
N ILE A 284 -18.03 9.13 -12.17
CA ILE A 284 -17.80 9.24 -13.62
C ILE A 284 -18.15 10.66 -14.08
N VAL A 285 -17.21 11.30 -14.76
CA VAL A 285 -17.38 12.62 -15.39
C VAL A 285 -17.10 12.50 -16.88
N ARG A 286 -18.12 12.77 -17.70
CA ARG A 286 -17.95 12.86 -19.15
C ARG A 286 -17.20 14.14 -19.50
N THR A 287 -16.11 14.03 -20.26
CA THR A 287 -15.27 15.17 -20.69
C THR A 287 -15.31 15.41 -22.19
N GLY A 288 -15.97 14.55 -22.96
CA GLY A 288 -16.17 14.68 -24.40
C GLY A 288 -17.15 13.61 -24.89
N GLU A 289 -17.37 13.54 -26.21
CA GLU A 289 -18.31 12.57 -26.79
C GLU A 289 -17.94 11.12 -26.42
N SER A 290 -16.66 10.78 -26.53
CA SER A 290 -16.12 9.45 -26.25
C SER A 290 -15.07 9.43 -25.14
N SER A 291 -15.10 10.42 -24.24
CA SER A 291 -14.06 10.59 -23.20
C SER A 291 -14.66 10.78 -21.83
N TYR A 292 -14.12 10.06 -20.85
CA TYR A 292 -14.54 10.06 -19.47
C TYR A 292 -13.34 10.18 -18.53
N ARG A 293 -13.54 10.88 -17.42
CA ARG A 293 -12.71 10.76 -16.22
C ARG A 293 -13.46 9.90 -15.21
N ALA A 294 -12.74 9.02 -14.55
CA ALA A 294 -13.28 8.22 -13.46
C ALA A 294 -12.48 8.49 -12.19
N CYS A 295 -13.19 8.63 -11.06
CA CYS A 295 -12.56 8.80 -9.77
C CYS A 295 -11.71 7.56 -9.47
N PHE A 296 -10.45 7.79 -9.11
CA PHE A 296 -9.51 6.77 -8.68
C PHE A 296 -8.39 7.44 -7.91
N SER A 297 -8.03 6.93 -6.73
CA SER A 297 -6.93 7.49 -5.93
C SER A 297 -5.98 6.40 -5.44
N PHE A 298 -4.70 6.73 -5.50
CA PHE A 298 -3.59 5.95 -4.95
C PHE A 298 -3.25 6.30 -3.50
N HIS A 299 -3.76 7.44 -3.01
CA HIS A 299 -3.42 8.00 -1.71
C HIS A 299 -4.68 8.27 -0.90
N SER A 300 -4.56 8.20 0.43
CA SER A 300 -5.60 8.60 1.37
C SER A 300 -6.02 10.06 1.17
N SER A 301 -7.30 10.32 1.33
CA SER A 301 -7.89 11.66 1.47
C SER A 301 -7.46 12.32 2.78
N TYR A 302 -7.73 13.63 2.90
CA TYR A 302 -7.43 14.36 4.13
C TYR A 302 -8.13 13.77 5.35
N SER A 303 -9.40 13.37 5.24
CA SER A 303 -10.13 12.74 6.35
C SER A 303 -9.59 11.36 6.72
N GLU A 304 -9.16 10.55 5.74
CA GLU A 304 -8.50 9.26 5.98
C GLU A 304 -7.13 9.44 6.67
N ILE A 305 -6.34 10.45 6.27
CA ILE A 305 -5.07 10.80 6.95
C ILE A 305 -5.33 11.20 8.41
N LYS A 306 -6.36 12.02 8.65
CA LYS A 306 -6.74 12.42 10.02
C LYS A 306 -7.17 11.23 10.86
N ASP A 307 -8.05 10.37 10.34
CA ASP A 307 -8.50 9.15 11.02
C ASP A 307 -7.32 8.28 11.41
N PHE A 308 -6.44 8.00 10.43
CA PHE A 308 -5.24 7.21 10.61
C PHE A 308 -4.32 7.79 11.70
N LEU A 309 -3.96 9.07 11.62
CA LEU A 309 -3.03 9.66 12.57
C LEU A 309 -3.65 9.84 13.97
N SER A 310 -4.95 10.16 14.04
CA SER A 310 -5.67 10.25 15.32
C SER A 310 -5.72 8.90 16.02
N TYR A 311 -5.91 7.82 15.26
CA TYR A 311 -5.90 6.47 15.78
C TYR A 311 -4.52 6.07 16.33
N LEU A 312 -3.45 6.41 15.59
CA LEU A 312 -2.08 6.12 16.00
C LEU A 312 -1.60 6.96 17.19
N CYS A 313 -2.04 8.21 17.27
CA CYS A 313 -1.68 9.18 18.31
C CYS A 313 -0.16 9.19 18.65
N PRO A 314 0.73 9.43 17.66
CA PRO A 314 2.17 9.40 17.89
C PRO A 314 2.65 10.66 18.61
N VAL A 315 3.90 10.64 19.09
CA VAL A 315 4.54 11.86 19.62
C VAL A 315 4.84 12.86 18.50
N ASN A 316 5.34 12.38 17.35
CA ASN A 316 5.66 13.21 16.19
C ASN A 316 5.02 12.67 14.90
N ALA A 317 4.69 13.58 14.00
CA ALA A 317 4.27 13.27 12.63
C ALA A 317 5.07 14.11 11.63
N TYR A 318 5.68 13.44 10.64
CA TYR A 318 6.56 14.04 9.66
C TYR A 318 6.02 13.83 8.24
N PRO A 319 5.72 14.90 7.49
CA PRO A 319 5.22 14.80 6.12
C PRO A 319 6.26 14.23 5.15
N ASN A 320 5.93 13.11 4.49
CA ASN A 320 6.76 12.57 3.41
C ASN A 320 6.66 13.42 2.15
N VAL A 321 5.54 14.14 1.95
CA VAL A 321 5.26 14.91 0.73
C VAL A 321 4.67 16.28 1.09
N ILE A 322 5.08 17.34 0.38
CA ILE A 322 4.39 18.63 0.45
C ILE A 322 3.34 18.68 -0.68
N PRO A 323 2.03 18.78 -0.38
CA PRO A 323 1.00 18.96 -1.40
C PRO A 323 1.26 20.17 -2.29
N VAL A 324 0.89 20.07 -3.57
CA VAL A 324 0.98 21.18 -4.50
C VAL A 324 0.08 22.33 -4.03
N GLY A 325 0.66 23.53 -3.91
CA GLY A 325 -0.06 24.72 -3.42
C GLY A 325 -0.09 24.87 -1.89
N THR A 326 0.67 24.03 -1.16
CA THR A 326 0.79 24.07 0.30
C THR A 326 2.27 24.22 0.71
N THR A 327 2.55 24.48 1.99
CA THR A 327 3.91 24.58 2.55
C THR A 327 4.12 23.50 3.62
N MET A 328 5.38 23.15 3.90
CA MET A 328 5.71 22.20 4.97
C MET A 328 5.08 22.60 6.31
N ASP A 329 5.23 23.87 6.70
CA ASP A 329 4.68 24.40 7.96
C ASP A 329 3.16 24.22 8.06
N LYS A 330 2.43 24.46 6.96
CA LYS A 330 0.98 24.25 6.93
C LYS A 330 0.61 22.79 7.14
N VAL A 331 1.34 21.86 6.51
CA VAL A 331 1.08 20.42 6.69
C VAL A 331 1.40 19.99 8.11
N VAL A 332 2.52 20.45 8.68
CA VAL A 332 2.90 20.14 10.06
C VAL A 332 1.86 20.68 11.05
N GLU A 333 1.42 21.94 10.91
CA GLU A 333 0.39 22.52 11.78
C GLU A 333 -0.97 21.82 11.65
N ILE A 334 -1.30 21.28 10.47
CA ILE A 334 -2.48 20.44 10.27
C ILE A 334 -2.41 19.13 11.09
N LEU A 335 -1.22 18.51 11.15
CA LEU A 335 -1.03 17.21 11.79
C LEU A 335 -0.79 17.30 13.30
N LYS A 336 -0.20 18.40 13.77
CA LYS A 336 0.21 18.63 15.16
C LYS A 336 -0.90 18.39 16.21
N PRO A 337 -2.17 18.78 15.99
CA PRO A 337 -3.25 18.49 16.94
C PRO A 337 -3.57 16.98 17.09
N LEU A 338 -3.10 16.15 16.16
CA LEU A 338 -3.31 14.69 16.17
C LEU A 338 -2.16 13.95 16.87
N CYS A 339 -1.10 14.67 17.23
CA CYS A 339 0.05 14.15 17.96
C CYS A 339 -0.10 14.41 19.46
N ARG A 340 0.41 13.51 20.29
CA ARG A 340 0.45 13.70 21.74
C ARG A 340 1.70 14.48 22.14
N SER A 341 1.54 15.43 23.07
CA SER A 341 2.66 16.20 23.60
C SER A 341 3.64 15.29 24.37
N SER A 342 4.94 15.50 24.17
CA SER A 342 5.99 14.98 25.04
C SER A 342 5.97 15.71 26.39
N GLN A 343 4.89 15.55 27.17
CA GLN A 343 4.92 15.93 28.57
C GLN A 343 5.81 14.95 29.32
N SER A 344 6.72 15.51 30.12
CA SER A 344 7.70 14.82 30.95
C SER A 344 7.12 13.57 31.60
N THR A 345 7.80 12.45 31.40
CA THR A 345 7.64 11.24 32.22
C THR A 345 8.19 11.52 33.62
N GLU A 346 7.51 12.35 34.41
CA GLU A 346 7.47 12.06 35.83
C GLU A 346 6.46 10.92 36.03
N PRO A 347 6.87 9.78 36.60
CA PRO A 347 5.96 8.69 36.86
C PRO A 347 4.96 9.15 37.92
N LYS A 348 3.74 9.53 37.48
CA LYS A 348 2.60 9.67 38.40
C LYS A 348 2.26 8.29 38.94
N TYR A 349 2.86 7.95 40.07
CA TYR A 349 2.51 6.78 40.85
C TYR A 349 1.03 6.92 41.26
N LYS A 350 0.15 6.15 40.61
CA LYS A 350 -1.20 5.94 41.12
C LYS A 350 -1.10 4.88 42.21
N PRO A 351 -1.48 5.17 43.46
CA PRO A 351 -1.45 4.15 44.50
C PRO A 351 -2.33 2.98 44.06
N LEU A 352 -1.77 1.77 44.06
CA LEU A 352 -2.54 0.55 43.94
C LEU A 352 -3.56 0.57 45.10
N GLY A 353 -4.85 0.59 44.74
CA GLY A 353 -5.93 0.56 45.72
C GLY A 353 -5.74 -0.59 46.71
N LYS A 354 -6.12 -0.35 47.98
CA LYS A 354 -5.94 -1.29 49.09
C LYS A 354 -6.38 -2.70 48.69
N LEU A 355 -5.43 -3.64 48.70
CA LEU A 355 -5.68 -5.07 48.59
C LEU A 355 -6.73 -5.46 49.65
N LYS A 356 -7.93 -5.85 49.21
CA LYS A 356 -8.90 -6.51 50.07
C LYS A 356 -8.30 -7.85 50.48
N ARG A 357 -7.96 -8.00 51.76
CA ARG A 357 -7.63 -9.29 52.38
C ARG A 357 -8.75 -10.28 52.06
N ALA A 358 -8.42 -11.33 51.30
CA ALA A 358 -9.28 -12.51 51.21
C ALA A 358 -9.29 -13.19 52.59
N ARG A 359 -10.50 -13.44 53.10
CA ARG A 359 -10.72 -14.24 54.32
C ARG A 359 -10.22 -15.66 54.07
N THR A 360 -9.25 -16.08 54.85
CA THR A 360 -8.81 -17.48 54.97
C THR A 360 -9.95 -18.30 55.56
N VAL A 361 -10.46 -19.29 54.82
CA VAL A 361 -11.24 -20.39 55.39
C VAL A 361 -10.30 -21.60 55.37
N HIS A 362 -9.93 -22.05 56.55
CA HIS A 362 -9.24 -23.32 56.78
C HIS A 362 -10.12 -24.49 56.32
N ARG A 363 -9.56 -25.39 55.49
CA ARG A 363 -9.84 -26.83 55.57
C ARG A 363 -8.55 -27.60 55.30
N ASP A 364 -8.29 -28.53 56.20
CA ASP A 364 -7.09 -29.34 56.31
C ASP A 364 -6.96 -30.46 55.28
N SER A 365 -5.68 -30.84 55.10
CA SER A 365 -5.13 -32.17 54.83
C SER A 365 -5.17 -32.74 53.40
N GLY A 366 -3.98 -33.16 52.94
CA GLY A 366 -3.80 -33.99 51.75
C GLY A 366 -2.43 -33.85 51.08
N SER A 367 -1.39 -34.44 51.68
CA SER A 367 -0.03 -34.54 51.15
C SER A 367 0.08 -35.26 49.80
N ARG A 368 0.91 -34.75 48.86
CA ARG A 368 1.86 -35.55 48.04
C ARG A 368 2.77 -34.67 47.18
N SER A 369 4.00 -35.16 46.99
CA SER A 369 5.20 -34.52 46.46
C SER A 369 5.35 -34.55 44.92
N VAL A 370 5.94 -33.48 44.38
CA VAL A 370 6.90 -33.35 43.26
C VAL A 370 6.64 -34.12 41.96
N THR A 371 6.50 -33.38 40.84
CA THR A 371 7.29 -33.61 39.61
C THR A 371 7.18 -32.46 38.60
N GLN A 372 8.31 -32.18 37.99
CA GLN A 372 8.59 -31.21 36.92
C GLN A 372 8.18 -31.82 35.57
N ALA A 373 7.37 -31.16 34.74
CA ALA A 373 7.24 -31.51 33.32
C ALA A 373 6.61 -30.41 32.44
N ARG A 374 7.45 -29.90 31.52
CA ARG A 374 7.22 -29.61 30.10
C ARG A 374 5.87 -29.03 29.63
N MET A 375 5.95 -27.82 29.07
CA MET A 375 5.03 -27.31 28.04
C MET A 375 4.87 -28.31 26.89
N ARG A 376 3.62 -28.65 26.56
CA ARG A 376 3.23 -29.31 25.32
C ARG A 376 2.68 -28.28 24.33
N TRP A 377 3.12 -28.43 23.09
CA TRP A 377 2.57 -27.77 21.92
C TRP A 377 1.24 -28.42 21.55
N CYS A 378 0.21 -27.62 21.29
CA CYS A 378 -1.00 -28.08 20.61
C CYS A 378 -0.93 -27.65 19.15
N HIS A 379 -0.77 -28.62 18.25
CA HIS A 379 -1.14 -28.50 16.85
C HIS A 379 -2.67 -28.59 16.76
N HIS A 380 -3.29 -27.60 16.11
CA HIS A 380 -4.67 -27.73 15.63
C HIS A 380 -4.66 -27.47 14.11
N ASP A 381 -4.37 -28.53 13.36
CA ASP A 381 -4.88 -28.70 12.01
C ASP A 381 -6.23 -29.40 12.14
N SER A 382 -7.32 -28.72 11.79
CA SER A 382 -8.59 -29.29 11.29
C SER A 382 -9.67 -28.23 11.35
N LEU A 383 -10.01 -27.60 10.22
CA LEU A 383 -11.38 -27.15 9.97
C LEU A 383 -11.65 -27.16 8.45
N HIS A 384 -12.52 -28.09 8.05
CA HIS A 384 -13.16 -28.17 6.74
C HIS A 384 -14.17 -27.02 6.53
N PRO A 385 -14.55 -26.72 5.27
CA PRO A 385 -15.14 -25.44 4.89
C PRO A 385 -16.66 -25.35 5.16
N LEU A 386 -17.09 -24.19 5.66
CA LEU A 386 -18.49 -23.76 5.64
C LEU A 386 -18.78 -22.89 4.40
N THR A 387 -20.02 -23.02 3.93
CA THR A 387 -20.69 -22.55 2.70
C THR A 387 -20.53 -21.06 2.32
N PRO A 388 -20.77 -20.70 1.03
CA PRO A 388 -20.37 -19.41 0.46
C PRO A 388 -21.33 -18.28 0.82
N GLY A 389 -20.97 -17.51 1.86
CA GLY A 389 -21.47 -16.16 2.09
C GLY A 389 -20.54 -15.14 1.42
N ILE A 390 -21.14 -14.13 0.79
CA ILE A 390 -20.52 -13.03 0.05
C ILE A 390 -19.18 -12.60 0.68
N LYS A 391 -18.07 -12.99 0.07
CA LYS A 391 -16.73 -12.54 0.47
C LYS A 391 -16.63 -11.06 0.13
N SER A 392 -16.25 -10.25 1.11
CA SER A 392 -15.68 -8.91 0.90
C SER A 392 -14.37 -9.06 0.09
N SER A 393 -14.50 -9.15 -1.24
CA SER A 393 -13.44 -9.55 -2.18
C SER A 393 -12.23 -8.60 -2.19
N CYS A 394 -12.40 -7.33 -1.81
CA CYS A 394 -11.33 -6.34 -1.79
C CYS A 394 -10.24 -6.64 -0.76
N LEU A 395 -10.60 -7.09 0.45
CA LEU A 395 -9.63 -7.40 1.52
C LEU A 395 -8.87 -8.71 1.26
N SER A 396 -9.52 -9.72 0.67
CA SER A 396 -8.86 -10.98 0.33
C SER A 396 -7.81 -10.81 -0.77
N LEU A 397 -8.08 -9.96 -1.76
CA LEU A 397 -7.12 -9.63 -2.81
C LEU A 397 -5.94 -8.81 -2.25
N LEU A 398 -6.19 -7.77 -1.43
CA LEU A 398 -5.12 -6.99 -0.81
C LEU A 398 -4.19 -7.84 0.09
N ASN A 399 -4.74 -8.84 0.79
CA ASN A 399 -3.95 -9.76 1.60
C ASN A 399 -3.16 -10.78 0.76
N SER A 400 -3.69 -11.29 -0.37
CA SER A 400 -2.92 -12.20 -1.23
C SER A 400 -1.71 -11.53 -1.89
N TRP A 401 -1.64 -10.19 -1.87
CA TRP A 401 -0.58 -9.39 -2.48
C TRP A 401 0.59 -9.12 -1.52
N ILE A 402 0.59 -9.76 -0.34
CA ILE A 402 1.64 -9.64 0.69
C ILE A 402 2.19 -11.00 1.16
N THR A 403 1.41 -12.09 1.11
CA THR A 403 1.69 -13.28 1.93
C THR A 403 2.93 -14.08 1.54
N GLY A 404 4.02 -13.84 2.28
CA GLY A 404 4.92 -14.88 2.80
C GLY A 404 4.84 -14.85 4.33
N ALA A 405 4.60 -15.99 4.98
CA ALA A 405 4.43 -16.08 6.43
C ALA A 405 5.69 -15.59 7.19
N TYR A 406 5.52 -14.61 8.09
CA TYR A 406 6.63 -14.00 8.83
C TYR A 406 6.97 -14.77 10.10
N ARG A 407 8.26 -15.09 10.30
CA ARG A 407 8.80 -15.55 11.59
C ARG A 407 9.50 -14.38 12.29
N HIS A 408 9.21 -14.21 13.57
CA HIS A 408 9.85 -13.21 14.42
C HIS A 408 11.21 -13.72 14.94
N THR A 409 12.27 -13.00 14.62
CA THR A 409 13.55 -13.04 15.33
C THR A 409 13.98 -11.60 15.60
N GLN A 410 14.83 -11.35 16.60
CA GLN A 410 15.22 -10.01 17.04
C GLN A 410 16.56 -9.59 16.42
N LEU A 411 16.68 -8.34 15.96
CA LEU A 411 17.94 -7.73 15.53
C LEU A 411 18.28 -6.78 16.65
N MET A 412 19.46 -6.93 17.23
CA MET A 412 20.05 -5.81 17.96
C MET A 412 20.62 -4.87 16.89
N ILE A 413 19.96 -3.71 16.70
CA ILE A 413 20.47 -2.59 15.90
C ILE A 413 21.47 -1.81 16.74
#